data_AF-A0A0F9NR21-F1
#
_entry.id   AF-A0A0F9NR21-F1
#
_cell.length_a   1.000
_cell.length_b   1.000
_cell.length_c   1.000
_cell.angle_alpha   90.00
_cell.angle_beta   90.00
_cell.angle_gamma   90.00
#
_symmetry.space_group_name_H-M   'P 1'
#
loop_
_entity.id
_entity.type
_entity.pdbx_description
1 polymer ?
#
loop_
_entity_poly.entity_id
_entity_poly.type
_entity_poly.pdbx_seq_one_letter_code
_entity_poly.pdbx_strand_id
1 'polypeptide(L)' 'MMAEAYARLVVEDDGSGTWPWTLYLHTDLHDEGLNEVFLEYFETREKAVDAAKELASRMGGIKVQVKK' A
#
# COMPACT_ATOMS: atom_id res chain seq x y z
N MET A 1 -3.41 -23.17 13.22
CA MET A 1 -3.30 -21.70 13.13
C MET A 1 -3.50 -21.36 11.66
N MET A 2 -4.60 -20.69 11.29
CA MET A 2 -4.80 -20.24 9.92
C MET A 2 -3.86 -19.06 9.70
N ALA A 3 -3.10 -19.11 8.61
CA ALA A 3 -2.25 -18.02 8.21
C ALA A 3 -3.14 -16.90 7.62
N GLU A 4 -3.30 -15.76 8.32
CA GLU A 4 -3.95 -14.55 7.82
C GLU A 4 -2.95 -13.69 7.03
N ALA A 5 -2.82 -14.01 5.73
CA ALA A 5 -2.17 -13.10 4.80
C ALA A 5 -3.03 -11.84 4.63
N TYR A 6 -2.48 -10.66 4.91
CA TYR A 6 -3.16 -9.38 4.67
C TYR A 6 -2.28 -8.42 3.89
N ALA A 7 -2.90 -7.61 3.04
CA ALA A 7 -2.20 -6.62 2.24
C ALA A 7 -2.44 -5.20 2.78
N ARG A 8 -1.43 -4.35 2.63
CA ARG A 8 -1.47 -2.94 3.02
C ARG A 8 -0.98 -2.06 1.87
N LEU A 9 -1.76 -1.05 1.52
CA LEU A 9 -1.33 0.01 0.62
C LEU A 9 -0.90 1.21 1.45
N VAL A 10 0.31 1.72 1.23
CA VAL A 10 0.84 2.90 1.92
C VAL A 10 1.02 4.00 0.89
N VAL A 11 0.40 5.15 1.13
CA VAL A 11 0.65 6.37 0.35
C VAL A 11 1.50 7.31 1.21
N GLU A 12 2.60 7.80 0.66
CA GLU A 12 3.54 8.68 1.36
C GLU A 12 4.01 9.84 0.48
N ASP A 13 4.49 10.91 1.12
CA ASP A 13 5.17 12.02 0.45
C ASP A 13 6.67 11.69 0.42
N ASP A 14 7.28 11.65 -0.76
CA ASP A 14 8.71 11.35 -0.91
C ASP A 14 9.61 12.60 -0.77
N GLY A 15 9.02 13.78 -0.56
CA GLY A 15 9.73 15.04 -0.43
C GLY A 15 10.26 15.61 -1.75
N SER A 16 10.05 14.92 -2.88
CA SER A 16 10.40 15.40 -4.22
C SER A 16 9.25 16.12 -4.93
N GLY A 17 8.08 16.21 -4.25
CA GLY A 17 6.84 16.71 -4.84
C GLY A 17 6.02 15.62 -5.52
N THR A 18 6.39 14.35 -5.33
CA THR A 18 5.58 13.21 -5.78
C THR A 18 5.04 12.41 -4.60
N TRP A 19 4.00 11.63 -4.87
CA TRP A 19 3.26 10.88 -3.88
C TRP A 19 3.27 9.41 -4.26
N PRO A 20 4.33 8.65 -3.94
CA PRO A 20 4.33 7.23 -4.19
C PRO A 20 3.26 6.50 -3.38
N TRP A 21 2.74 5.42 -3.97
CA TRP A 21 2.03 4.38 -3.24
C TRP A 21 2.77 3.05 -3.32
N THR A 22 2.79 2.32 -2.20
CA THR A 22 3.49 1.05 -2.07
C THR A 22 2.54 -0.04 -1.57
N LEU A 23 2.44 -1.15 -2.31
CA LEU A 23 1.71 -2.33 -1.87
C LEU A 23 2.65 -3.26 -1.11
N TYR A 24 2.29 -3.53 0.14
CA TYR A 24 2.94 -4.52 0.98
C TYR A 24 2.05 -5.73 1.20
N LEU A 25 2.64 -6.92 1.11
CA LEU A 25 2.00 -8.17 1.51
C LEU A 25 2.61 -8.64 2.83
N HIS A 26 1.76 -8.79 3.85
CA HIS A 26 2.12 -9.52 5.06
C HIS A 26 1.74 -10.98 4.88
N THR A 27 2.71 -11.86 5.12
CA THR A 27 2.45 -13.27 5.38
C THR A 27 2.93 -13.57 6.80
N ASP A 28 2.17 -14.39 7.48
CA ASP A 28 2.37 -14.92 8.84
C ASP A 28 3.71 -15.61 9.06
N LEU A 29 4.44 -15.83 7.98
CA LEU A 29 5.58 -16.71 7.97
C LEU A 29 6.79 -16.12 8.68
N HIS A 30 6.86 -14.80 8.92
CA HIS A 30 7.73 -14.19 9.93
C HIS A 30 7.30 -12.73 10.14
N ASP A 31 7.24 -12.30 11.41
CA ASP A 31 6.86 -10.97 11.93
C ASP A 31 7.63 -9.76 11.33
N GLU A 32 8.55 -9.99 10.38
CA GLU A 32 9.49 -8.97 9.86
C GLU A 32 9.45 -8.80 8.33
N GLY A 33 8.65 -9.60 7.61
CA GLY A 33 8.67 -9.64 6.14
C GLY A 33 7.64 -8.76 5.44
N LEU A 34 7.70 -7.43 5.61
CA LEU A 34 6.98 -6.51 4.71
C LEU A 34 7.66 -6.55 3.33
N ASN A 35 7.18 -7.40 2.43
CA ASN A 35 7.67 -7.40 1.05
C ASN A 35 6.97 -6.29 0.28
N GLU A 36 7.75 -5.35 -0.24
CA GLU A 36 7.30 -4.41 -1.26
C GLU A 36 7.02 -5.19 -2.55
N VAL A 37 5.79 -5.08 -3.05
CA VAL A 37 5.34 -5.84 -4.23
C VAL A 37 5.15 -4.92 -5.43
N PHE A 38 4.76 -3.67 -5.19
CA PHE A 38 4.47 -2.72 -6.24
C PHE A 38 4.65 -1.29 -5.73
N LEU A 39 5.29 -0.44 -6.54
CA LEU A 39 5.55 0.96 -6.27
C LEU A 39 5.24 1.77 -7.53
N GLU A 40 4.43 2.82 -7.39
CA GLU A 40 4.15 3.77 -8.47
C GLU A 40 4.02 5.19 -7.94
N TYR A 41 4.30 6.17 -8.78
CA TYR A 41 4.47 7.57 -8.39
C TYR A 41 3.37 8.43 -8.97
N PHE A 42 2.83 9.34 -8.17
CA PHE A 42 1.80 10.29 -8.60
C PHE A 42 2.21 11.73 -8.36
N GLU A 43 1.73 12.63 -9.22
CA GLU A 43 1.99 14.07 -9.11
C GLU A 43 1.25 14.74 -7.94
N THR A 44 0.18 14.10 -7.43
CA THR A 44 -0.61 14.65 -6.32
C THR A 44 -1.04 13.55 -5.36
N ARG A 45 -1.19 13.93 -4.09
CA ARG A 45 -1.73 13.07 -3.03
C ARG A 45 -3.08 12.47 -3.38
N GLU A 46 -3.97 13.26 -3.98
CA GLU A 46 -5.34 12.84 -4.33
C GLU A 46 -5.32 11.72 -5.36
N LYS A 47 -4.50 11.86 -6.43
CA LYS A 47 -4.31 10.80 -7.43
C LYS A 47 -3.79 9.52 -6.80
N ALA A 48 -2.79 9.61 -5.92
CA ALA A 48 -2.23 8.45 -5.22
C ALA A 48 -3.27 7.75 -4.33
N VAL A 49 -4.06 8.52 -3.59
CA VAL A 49 -5.10 7.99 -2.69
C VAL A 49 -6.26 7.37 -3.48
N ASP A 50 -6.68 7.97 -4.59
CA ASP A 50 -7.77 7.43 -5.41
C ASP A 50 -7.34 6.13 -6.10
N ALA A 51 -6.12 6.06 -6.64
CA ALA A 51 -5.53 4.82 -7.15
C ALA A 51 -5.44 3.74 -6.05
N ALA A 52 -5.00 4.11 -4.84
CA ALA A 52 -4.97 3.25 -3.66
C ALA A 52 -6.33 2.64 -3.33
N LYS A 53 -7.38 3.45 -3.33
CA LYS A 53 -8.74 2.99 -3.06
C LYS A 53 -9.29 2.12 -4.18
N GLU A 54 -9.03 2.47 -5.44
CA GLU A 54 -9.47 1.66 -6.58
C GLU A 54 -8.89 0.24 -6.50
N LEU A 55 -7.58 0.11 -6.32
CA LEU A 55 -6.94 -1.20 -6.19
C LEU A 55 -7.43 -1.97 -4.96
N ALA A 56 -7.56 -1.30 -3.81
CA ALA A 56 -8.08 -1.93 -2.60
C ALA A 56 -9.50 -2.48 -2.82
N SER A 57 -10.36 -1.76 -3.56
CA SER A 57 -11.72 -2.19 -3.90
C SER A 57 -11.75 -3.42 -4.80
N ARG A 58 -10.79 -3.53 -5.72
CA ARG A 58 -10.67 -4.64 -6.67
C ARG A 58 -10.12 -5.91 -6.03
N MET A 59 -9.16 -5.77 -5.12
CA MET A 59 -8.48 -6.91 -4.49
C MET A 59 -9.26 -7.48 -3.30
N GLY A 60 -10.06 -6.67 -2.61
CA GLY A 60 -10.79 -7.08 -1.40
C GLY A 60 -9.84 -7.35 -0.22
N GLY A 61 -10.20 -6.86 0.98
CA GLY A 61 -9.42 -7.14 2.19
C GLY A 61 -8.08 -6.39 2.33
N ILE A 62 -7.80 -5.41 1.47
CA ILE A 62 -6.62 -4.54 1.59
C ILE A 62 -6.94 -3.30 2.41
N LYS A 63 -6.09 -2.94 3.37
CA LYS A 63 -6.19 -1.68 4.12
C LYS A 63 -5.33 -0.60 3.45
N VAL A 64 -5.92 0.58 3.23
CA VAL A 64 -5.19 1.77 2.76
C VAL A 64 -4.74 2.60 3.96
N GLN A 65 -3.44 2.87 4.04
CA GLN A 65 -2.81 3.73 5.04
C GLN A 65 -2.20 4.95 4.33
N VAL A 66 -2.54 6.15 4.78
CA VAL A 66 -1.96 7.39 4.26
C VAL A 66 -1.05 7.97 5.33
N LYS A 67 0.25 8.06 5.06
CA LYS A 67 1.22 8.73 5.92
C LYS A 67 1.31 10.21 5.55
N LYS A 68 1.63 11.04 6.55
CA LYS A 68 1.86 12.47 6.39
C LYS A 68 3.36 12.73 6.31
#